data_AF-A0A024QI23-F1
#
_entry.id   AF-A0A024QI23-F1
#
_cell.length_a   1.000
_cell.length_b   1.000
_cell.length_c   1.000
_cell.angle_alpha   90.00
_cell.angle_beta   90.00
_cell.angle_gamma   90.00
#
_symmetry.space_group_name_H-M   'P 1'
#
loop_
_entity.id
_entity.type
_entity.pdbx_description
1 polymer ?
#
loop_
_entity_poly.entity_id
_entity_poly.type
_entity_poly.pdbx_seq_one_letter_code
_entity_poly.pdbx_strand_id
1 'polypeptide(L)' 'MENGKKPTYIRRKKTEQKTLHERLVENGSVDLRNNSEIIDLGYGYSKIVPIDRSKIYK' A
#
# COMPACT_ATOMS: atom_id res chain seq x y z
N MET A 1 -5.18 16.56 -52.99
CA MET A 1 -6.01 15.67 -52.15
C MET A 1 -5.10 15.12 -51.06
N GLU A 2 -5.08 15.76 -49.90
CA GLU A 2 -4.15 15.39 -48.82
C GLU A 2 -4.84 14.35 -47.91
N ASN A 3 -4.27 13.14 -47.89
CA ASN A 3 -4.78 12.02 -47.10
C ASN A 3 -4.48 12.26 -45.61
N GLY A 4 -5.43 12.89 -44.91
CA GLY A 4 -5.39 13.09 -43.47
C GLY A 4 -5.32 11.76 -42.72
N LYS A 5 -4.14 11.41 -42.20
CA LYS A 5 -3.96 10.27 -41.29
C LYS A 5 -4.76 10.56 -40.01
N LYS A 6 -5.78 9.73 -39.74
CA LYS A 6 -6.58 9.83 -38.50
C LYS A 6 -5.67 9.51 -37.30
N PRO A 7 -5.73 10.28 -36.20
CA PRO A 7 -4.97 9.96 -35.01
C PRO A 7 -5.45 8.64 -34.42
N THR A 8 -4.56 7.67 -34.30
CA THR A 8 -4.83 6.40 -33.62
C THR A 8 -4.69 6.62 -32.13
N TYR A 9 -5.80 6.64 -31.40
CA TYR A 9 -5.78 6.70 -29.94
C TYR A 9 -5.25 5.37 -29.38
N ILE A 10 -4.08 5.41 -28.76
CA ILE A 10 -3.59 4.28 -27.95
C ILE A 10 -4.44 4.26 -26.69
N ARG A 11 -5.38 3.32 -26.59
CA ARG A 11 -6.14 3.07 -25.36
C ARG A 11 -5.14 2.66 -24.27
N ARG A 12 -4.77 3.60 -23.40
CA ARG A 12 -3.93 3.27 -22.24
C ARG A 12 -4.62 2.16 -21.47
N LYS A 13 -3.92 1.03 -21.30
CA LYS A 13 -4.37 -0.08 -20.48
C LYS A 13 -4.61 0.48 -19.07
N LYS A 14 -5.83 0.37 -18.55
CA LYS A 14 -6.15 0.77 -17.19
C LYS A 14 -5.24 -0.03 -16.27
N THR A 15 -4.29 0.62 -15.63
CA THR A 15 -3.54 0.03 -14.51
C THR A 15 -4.54 -0.14 -13.40
N GLU A 16 -4.96 -1.38 -13.14
CA GLU A 16 -5.75 -1.68 -11.96
C GLU A 16 -4.88 -1.37 -10.74
N GLN A 17 -5.21 -0.27 -10.07
CA GLN A 17 -4.50 0.15 -8.89
C GLN A 17 -4.90 -0.80 -7.77
N LYS A 18 -3.92 -1.54 -7.24
CA LYS A 18 -4.11 -2.42 -6.11
C LYS A 18 -4.73 -1.63 -4.95
N THR A 19 -5.69 -2.26 -4.30
CA THR A 19 -6.30 -1.76 -3.07
C THR A 19 -5.23 -1.63 -1.97
N LEU A 20 -5.55 -0.87 -0.91
CA LEU A 20 -4.67 -0.81 0.26
C LEU A 20 -4.42 -2.21 0.84
N HIS A 21 -5.47 -3.01 0.96
CA HIS A 21 -5.38 -4.34 1.53
C HIS A 21 -4.47 -5.26 0.72
N GLU A 22 -4.63 -5.31 -0.61
CA GLU A 22 -3.75 -6.10 -1.49
C GLU A 22 -2.29 -5.68 -1.36
N ARG A 23 -2.01 -4.37 -1.28
CA ARG A 23 -0.64 -3.88 -1.07
C ARG A 23 -0.07 -4.27 0.28
N LEU A 24 -0.89 -4.30 1.34
CA LEU A 24 -0.45 -4.71 2.67
C LEU A 24 -0.15 -6.22 2.73
N VAL A 25 -0.99 -7.04 2.09
CA VAL A 25 -0.79 -8.49 1.96
C VAL A 25 0.48 -8.79 1.16
N GLU A 26 0.66 -8.16 -0.01
CA GLU A 26 1.85 -8.36 -0.85
C GLU A 26 3.16 -7.95 -0.18
N ASN A 27 3.12 -6.90 0.64
CA ASN A 27 4.30 -6.44 1.38
C ASN A 27 4.57 -7.27 2.65
N GLY A 28 3.76 -8.29 2.96
CA GLY A 28 3.86 -9.07 4.20
C GLY A 28 3.74 -8.19 5.45
N SER A 29 2.90 -7.15 5.37
CA SER A 29 2.82 -6.14 6.42
C SER A 29 2.20 -6.71 7.70
N VAL A 30 2.74 -6.32 8.85
CA VAL A 30 2.19 -6.70 10.16
C VAL A 30 0.89 -5.95 10.42
N ASP A 31 -0.16 -6.67 10.82
CA ASP A 31 -1.41 -6.09 11.26
C ASP A 31 -1.27 -5.61 12.71
N LEU A 32 -1.29 -4.29 12.90
CA LEU A 32 -1.16 -3.65 14.21
C LEU A 32 -2.49 -3.56 14.98
N ARG A 33 -3.63 -3.94 14.38
CA ARG A 33 -4.93 -3.90 15.06
C ARG A 33 -4.95 -4.93 16.19
N ASN A 34 -5.17 -4.45 17.42
CA ASN A 34 -5.09 -5.27 18.64
C ASN A 34 -3.79 -6.09 18.70
N ASN A 35 -2.70 -5.52 18.22
CA ASN A 35 -1.38 -6.15 18.13
C ASN A 35 -0.26 -5.11 18.16
N SER A 36 -0.49 -4.00 18.85
CA SER A 36 0.49 -2.94 19.00
C SER A 36 0.62 -2.52 20.45
N GLU A 37 1.82 -2.10 20.80
CA GLU A 37 2.12 -1.41 22.05
C GLU A 37 2.88 -0.11 21.75
N ILE A 38 2.78 0.83 22.67
CA ILE A 38 3.45 2.12 22.59
C ILE A 38 4.60 2.12 23.59
N ILE A 39 5.81 2.32 23.09
CA ILE A 39 7.01 2.50 23.90
C ILE A 39 7.30 4.00 23.98
N ASP A 40 7.34 4.54 25.19
CA ASP A 40 7.82 5.91 25.42
C ASP A 40 9.34 5.97 25.20
N LEU A 41 9.77 6.88 24.33
CA LEU A 41 11.18 7.13 24.05
C LEU A 41 11.73 8.33 24.83
N GLY A 42 10.87 9.01 25.61
CA GLY A 42 11.21 10.25 26.30
C GLY A 42 11.12 11.47 25.39
N TYR A 43 11.22 12.66 26.00
CA TYR A 43 11.18 13.96 25.29
C TYR A 43 9.94 14.17 24.40
N GLY A 44 8.83 13.52 24.73
CA GLY A 44 7.59 13.59 23.94
C GLY A 44 7.59 12.69 22.70
N TYR A 45 8.59 11.83 22.53
CA TYR A 45 8.62 10.84 21.46
C TYR A 45 8.10 9.49 21.94
N SER A 46 7.41 8.78 21.04
CA SER A 46 6.99 7.42 21.29
C SER A 46 7.14 6.57 20.02
N LYS A 47 7.22 5.26 20.20
CA LYS A 47 7.31 4.29 19.13
C LYS A 47 6.18 3.28 19.24
N ILE A 48 5.51 3.02 18.12
CA ILE A 48 4.54 1.93 18.01
C ILE A 48 5.30 0.70 17.52
N VAL A 49 5.19 -0.42 18.24
CA VAL A 49 5.76 -1.70 17.84
C VAL A 49 4.71 -2.80 17.87
N PRO A 50 4.83 -3.83 17.01
CA PRO A 50 3.95 -4.98 17.06
C PRO A 50 4.25 -5.86 18.28
N ILE A 51 3.20 -6.37 18.92
CA ILE A 51 3.32 -7.37 20.01
C ILE A 51 3.72 -8.73 19.41
N ASP A 52 3.04 -9.15 18.34
CA ASP A 52 3.33 -10.35 17.56
C ASP A 52 3.66 -9.97 16.10
N ARG A 53 4.89 -10.25 15.68
CA ARG A 53 5.38 -9.97 14.32
C ARG A 53 4.87 -10.96 13.27
N SER A 54 4.32 -12.09 13.69
CA SER A 54 3.79 -13.11 12.78
C SER A 54 2.36 -12.82 12.33
N LYS A 55 1.64 -11.93 13.04
CA LYS A 55 0.29 -11.50 12.68
C LYS A 55 0.32 -10.51 11.50
N ILE A 56 0.45 -11.05 10.30
CA ILE A 56 0.45 -10.29 9.04
C ILE A 56 -0.96 -10.19 8.43
N TYR A 57 -1.18 -9.20 7.56
CA TYR A 57 -2.37 -9.14 6.71
C TYR A 57 -2.43 -10.36 5.79
N LYS A 58 -3.64 -10.90 5.60
CA LYS A 58 -3.96 -12.05 4.74
C LYS A 58 -5.04 -11.70 3.75
#